data_AF-A0A2V7VX14-F1
#
_entry.id   AF-A0A2V7VX14-F1
#
_cell.length_a   1.000
_cell.length_b   1.000
_cell.length_c   1.000
_cell.angle_alpha   90.00
_cell.angle_beta   90.00
_cell.angle_gamma   90.00
#
_symmetry.space_group_name_H-M   'P 1'
#
loop_
_entity.id
_entity.type
_entity.pdbx_description
1 polymer ?
#
loop_
_entity_poly.entity_id
_entity_poly.type
_entity_poly.pdbx_seq_one_letter_code
_entity_poly.pdbx_strand_id
1 'polypeptide(L)'
;DEWRRRVEHESGRGRVLRYVVEATPRRVRAHLAAVPADSAVGALRGTRNLVSFTTRRYRRDPLVITGPGAGPEVTAAGILNDLQHLAVT
;
A
#
# COMPACT_ATOMS: atom_id res chain seq x y z
N ASP A 1 8.08 -24.15 -4.80
CA ASP A 1 9.11 -23.88 -5.84
C ASP A 1 8.71 -22.87 -6.91
N GLU A 2 7.47 -22.86 -7.39
CA GLU A 2 7.00 -21.87 -8.39
C GLU A 2 7.15 -20.42 -7.93
N TRP A 3 6.68 -20.11 -6.71
CA TRP A 3 6.77 -18.74 -6.17
C TRP A 3 8.19 -18.25 -5.98
N ARG A 4 9.10 -19.14 -5.58
CA ARG A 4 10.52 -18.81 -5.43
C ARG A 4 11.11 -18.42 -6.80
N ARG A 5 10.85 -19.23 -7.83
CA ARG A 5 11.26 -18.93 -9.20
C ARG A 5 10.68 -17.60 -9.71
N ARG A 6 9.42 -17.30 -9.39
CA ARG A 6 8.77 -16.05 -9.79
C ARG A 6 9.39 -14.85 -9.08
N VAL A 7 9.72 -14.97 -7.79
CA VAL A 7 10.44 -13.93 -7.03
C VAL A 7 11.83 -13.70 -7.61
N GLU A 8 12.59 -14.76 -7.87
CA GLU A 8 13.93 -14.67 -8.46
C GLU A 8 13.90 -14.03 -9.86
N HIS A 9 12.93 -14.42 -10.69
CA HIS A 9 12.74 -13.86 -12.02
C HIS A 9 12.48 -12.35 -11.99
N GLU A 10 11.57 -11.88 -11.11
CA GLU A 10 11.29 -10.44 -11.00
C GLU A 10 12.43 -9.69 -10.33
N SER A 11 13.10 -10.29 -9.35
CA SER A 11 14.28 -9.72 -8.69
C SER A 11 15.41 -9.47 -9.68
N GLY A 12 15.67 -10.41 -10.59
CA GLY A 12 16.63 -10.24 -11.69
C GLY A 12 16.30 -9.08 -12.65
N ARG A 13 15.07 -8.56 -12.60
CA ARG A 13 14.58 -7.41 -13.37
C ARG A 13 14.46 -6.13 -12.53
N GLY A 14 15.01 -6.13 -11.32
CA GLY A 14 14.93 -5.00 -10.38
C GLY A 14 13.52 -4.78 -9.81
N ARG A 15 12.68 -5.82 -9.79
CA ARG A 15 11.28 -5.76 -9.34
C ARG A 15 11.04 -6.65 -8.13
N VAL A 16 10.00 -6.33 -7.38
CA VAL A 16 9.51 -7.13 -6.25
C VAL A 16 8.03 -7.43 -6.42
N LEU A 17 7.58 -8.55 -5.88
CA LEU A 17 6.17 -8.91 -5.86
C LEU A 17 5.48 -8.27 -4.66
N ARG A 18 4.36 -7.58 -4.91
CA ARG A 18 3.51 -6.96 -3.90
C ARG A 18 2.06 -7.35 -4.13
N TYR A 19 1.34 -7.63 -3.04
CA TYR A 19 -0.11 -7.78 -3.12
C TYR A 19 -0.74 -6.39 -3.03
N VAL A 20 -1.41 -5.98 -4.10
CA VAL A 20 -1.94 -4.63 -4.24
C VAL A 20 -3.45 -4.67 -4.48
N VAL A 21 -4.12 -3.64 -3.99
CA VAL A 21 -5.50 -3.34 -4.33
C VAL A 21 -5.51 -2.08 -5.16
N GLU A 22 -6.02 -2.18 -6.38
CA GLU A 22 -6.22 -1.05 -7.26
C GLU A 22 -7.72 -0.75 -7.34
N ALA A 23 -8.09 0.47 -6.99
CA ALA A 23 -9.45 0.97 -7.07
C ALA A 23 -9.51 2.14 -8.06
N THR A 24 -10.36 2.00 -9.06
CA THR A 24 -10.67 3.02 -10.06
C THR A 24 -12.19 3.25 -10.08
N PRO A 25 -12.70 4.32 -10.71
CA PRO A 25 -14.14 4.55 -10.80
C PRO A 25 -14.93 3.41 -11.46
N ARG A 26 -14.27 2.52 -12.21
CA ARG A 26 -14.92 1.44 -12.97
C ARG A 26 -14.62 0.04 -12.43
N ARG A 27 -13.61 -0.11 -11.57
CA ARG A 27 -13.12 -1.44 -11.17
C ARG A 27 -12.32 -1.37 -9.87
N VAL A 28 -12.51 -2.38 -9.04
CA VAL A 28 -11.63 -2.72 -7.93
C VAL A 28 -11.01 -4.09 -8.18
N ARG A 29 -9.70 -4.24 -7.94
CA ARG A 29 -9.00 -5.51 -8.10
C ARG A 29 -7.91 -5.68 -7.04
N ALA A 30 -7.95 -6.80 -6.33
CA ALA A 30 -6.86 -7.30 -5.50
C ALA A 30 -6.05 -8.33 -6.29
N HIS A 31 -4.73 -8.16 -6.39
CA HIS A 31 -3.88 -9.09 -7.12
C HIS A 31 -2.41 -8.95 -6.74
N LEU A 32 -1.62 -9.96 -7.10
CA LEU A 32 -0.16 -9.89 -7.00
C LEU A 32 0.39 -9.14 -8.21
N ALA A 33 1.14 -8.07 -7.98
CA ALA A 33 1.78 -7.24 -8.99
C ALA A 33 3.31 -7.25 -8.83
N ALA A 34 4.02 -7.24 -9.96
CA ALA A 34 5.46 -6.99 -9.98
C ALA A 34 5.71 -5.49 -10.16
N VAL A 35 6.34 -4.87 -9.17
CA VAL A 35 6.57 -3.42 -9.11
C VAL A 35 8.07 -3.13 -9.02
N PRO A 36 8.56 -1.98 -9.50
CA PRO A 36 9.96 -1.59 -9.31
C PRO A 36 10.32 -1.60 -7.82
N ALA A 37 11.49 -2.13 -7.48
CA ALA A 37 11.93 -2.26 -6.09
C ALA A 37 12.11 -0.90 -5.38
N ASP A 38 12.42 0.14 -6.14
CA ASP A 38 12.60 1.53 -5.71
C ASP A 38 11.30 2.36 -5.70
N SER A 39 10.20 1.82 -6.23
CA SER A 39 8.89 2.49 -6.16
C SER A 39 8.39 2.58 -4.72
N ALA A 40 7.50 3.53 -4.43
CA ALA A 40 6.96 3.73 -3.09
C ALA A 40 6.33 2.45 -2.49
N VAL A 41 5.64 1.64 -3.30
CA VAL A 41 5.06 0.35 -2.89
C VAL A 41 6.11 -0.77 -2.86
N GLY A 42 7.10 -0.73 -3.75
CA GLY A 42 8.20 -1.69 -3.81
C GLY A 42 9.15 -1.58 -2.62
N ALA A 43 9.36 -0.38 -2.10
CA ALA A 43 10.29 -0.09 -1.01
C ALA A 43 9.71 -0.37 0.39
N LEU A 44 8.44 -0.76 0.52
CA LEU A 44 7.80 -1.05 1.81
C LEU A 44 8.51 -2.17 2.58
N ARG A 45 8.72 -1.97 3.88
CA ARG A 45 9.36 -2.96 4.76
C ARG A 45 8.47 -3.29 5.96
N GLY A 46 8.61 -4.52 6.46
CA GLY A 46 7.85 -5.00 7.63
C GLY A 46 6.35 -4.97 7.40
N THR A 47 5.61 -4.50 8.41
CA THR A 47 4.14 -4.42 8.44
C THR A 47 3.61 -3.06 7.96
N ARG A 48 4.42 -2.26 7.26
CA ARG A 48 3.97 -0.96 6.75
C ARG A 48 3.02 -1.14 5.58
N ASN A 49 1.93 -0.38 5.61
CA ASN A 49 0.99 -0.26 4.52
C ASN A 49 1.21 1.06 3.77
N LEU A 50 0.68 1.13 2.54
CA LEU A 50 0.69 2.31 1.71
C LEU A 50 -0.62 2.43 0.96
N VAL A 51 -1.17 3.64 0.92
CA VAL A 51 -2.28 4.02 0.03
C VAL A 51 -1.81 5.18 -0.82
N SER A 52 -1.99 5.06 -2.14
CA SER A 52 -1.62 6.09 -3.11
C SER A 52 -2.88 6.61 -3.79
N PHE A 53 -3.09 7.92 -3.73
CA PHE A 53 -4.24 8.60 -4.36
C PHE A 53 -3.78 9.37 -5.60
N THR A 54 -4.26 8.93 -6.75
CA THR A 54 -4.13 9.67 -8.01
C THR A 54 -5.43 10.42 -8.26
N THR A 55 -5.34 11.76 -8.32
CA THR A 55 -6.52 12.63 -8.53
C THR A 55 -6.22 13.66 -9.60
N ARG A 56 -7.22 14.47 -10.00
CA ARG A 56 -7.00 15.58 -10.94
C ARG A 56 -5.91 16.55 -10.47
N ARG A 57 -5.85 16.82 -9.15
CA ARG A 57 -4.84 17.71 -8.55
C ARG A 57 -3.49 17.01 -8.37
N TYR A 58 -3.51 15.76 -7.93
CA TYR A 58 -2.32 14.91 -7.72
C TYR A 58 -2.13 13.94 -8.88
N ARG A 59 -2.04 14.46 -10.12
CA ARG A 59 -1.94 13.65 -11.34
C ARG A 59 -0.50 13.32 -11.76
N ARG A 60 0.45 14.19 -11.42
CA ARG A 60 1.88 14.01 -11.71
C ARG A 60 2.57 13.29 -10.56
N ASP A 61 2.32 13.78 -9.35
CA ASP A 61 2.86 13.25 -8.10
C ASP A 61 1.68 12.78 -7.23
N PRO A 62 1.38 11.46 -7.20
CA PRO A 62 0.29 10.92 -6.40
C PRO A 62 0.50 11.21 -4.90
N LEU A 63 -0.61 11.41 -4.17
CA LEU A 63 -0.55 11.57 -2.72
C LEU A 63 -0.37 10.20 -2.07
N VAL A 64 0.78 9.99 -1.41
CA VAL A 64 1.13 8.73 -0.76
C VAL A 64 0.98 8.87 0.75
N ILE A 65 0.16 7.99 1.34
CA ILE A 65 0.03 7.83 2.79
C ILE A 65 0.67 6.49 3.18
N THR A 66 1.62 6.49 4.10
CA THR A 66 2.27 5.27 4.58
C THR A 66 2.54 5.30 6.08
N GLY A 67 2.43 4.15 6.72
CA GLY A 67 2.58 3.98 8.16
C GLY A 67 2.51 2.51 8.54
N PRO A 68 2.67 2.18 9.84
CA PRO A 68 2.34 0.87 10.35
C PRO A 68 0.89 0.52 9.99
N GLY A 69 0.69 -0.62 9.33
CA GLY A 69 -0.63 -1.06 8.88
C GLY A 69 -1.39 -1.90 9.89
N ALA A 70 -0.69 -2.41 10.90
CA ALA A 70 -1.22 -3.28 11.93
C ALA A 70 -0.33 -3.20 13.18
N GLY A 71 -0.95 -3.40 14.35
CA GLY A 71 -0.31 -3.42 15.66
C GLY A 71 -1.31 -2.95 16.73
N PRO A 72 -1.27 -3.50 17.95
CA PRO A 72 -2.25 -3.17 18.98
C PRO A 72 -2.36 -1.66 19.25
N GLU A 73 -1.22 -0.98 19.42
CA GLU A 73 -1.20 0.46 19.74
C GLU A 73 -1.69 1.33 18.57
N VAL A 74 -1.25 1.02 17.35
CA VAL A 74 -1.62 1.80 16.16
C VAL A 74 -3.09 1.64 15.80
N THR A 75 -3.64 0.44 16.00
CA THR A 75 -5.07 0.20 15.80
C THR A 75 -5.91 0.90 16.89
N ALA A 76 -5.49 0.85 18.15
CA ALA A 76 -6.18 1.53 19.25
C ALA A 76 -6.19 3.06 19.06
N ALA A 77 -5.07 3.64 18.60
CA ALA A 77 -5.00 5.06 18.28
C ALA A 77 -5.98 5.47 17.17
N GLY A 78 -6.16 4.63 16.14
CA GLY A 78 -7.15 4.85 15.08
C GLY A 78 -8.58 4.89 15.62
N ILE A 79 -8.94 3.92 16.47
CA ILE A 79 -10.26 3.87 17.12
C ILE A 79 -10.48 5.10 18.00
N LEU A 80 -9.49 5.51 18.81
CA LEU A 80 -9.60 6.67 19.67
C LEU A 80 -9.82 7.96 18.86
N ASN A 81 -9.13 8.13 17.74
CA ASN A 81 -9.32 9.26 16.85
C ASN A 81 -10.77 9.35 16.34
N ASP A 82 -11.37 8.21 15.97
CA ASP A 82 -12.77 8.18 15.51
C ASP A 82 -13.73 8.54 16.65
N LEU A 83 -13.51 8.04 17.87
CA LEU A 83 -14.30 8.41 19.05
C LEU A 83 -14.21 9.91 19.35
N GLN A 84 -13.01 10.49 19.28
CA GLN A 84 -12.81 11.93 19.50
C GLN A 84 -13.53 12.75 18.43
N HIS A 85 -13.48 12.35 17.16
CA HIS A 85 -14.18 13.03 16.08
C HIS A 85 -15.70 13.02 16.30
N LEU A 86 -16.26 11.88 16.71
CA LEU A 86 -17.69 11.74 17.01
C LEU A 86 -18.14 12.56 18.22
N ALA A 87 -17.28 12.73 19.22
CA ALA A 87 -17.63 13.47 20.45
C ALA A 87 -17.62 14.99 20.28
N VAL A 88 -16.91 15.52 19.28
CA VAL A 88 -16.79 16.97 19.01
C VAL A 88 -17.77 17.44 17.92
N THR A 89 -18.48 16.50 17.29
CA THR A 89 -19.57 16.77 16.34
C THR A 89 -20.91 16.78 17.05
#